data_AF-A0A258Q193-F1
#
_entry.id   AF-A0A258Q193-F1
#
_cell.length_a   1.000
_cell.length_b   1.000
_cell.length_c   1.000
_cell.angle_alpha   90.00
_cell.angle_beta   90.00
_cell.angle_gamma   90.00
#
_symmetry.space_group_name_H-M   'P 1'
#
loop_
_entity.id
_entity.type
_entity.pdbx_description
1 polymer ?
#
loop_
_entity_poly.entity_id
_entity_poly.type
_entity_poly.pdbx_seq_one_letter_code
_entity_poly.pdbx_strand_id
1 'polypeptide(L)'
;GPFAKYVSSGTVELLTSIHYFNEKILIAVIALHLCAIFYYQKFKGENLIKPMLLGDKEIDPSDEAKHLPADLGRASKDGGLQRGLALLLLGLIALILIYFIKR
;
A
#
# COMPACT_ATOMS: atom_id res chain seq x y z
N GLY A 1 -12.57 27.70 5.15
CA GLY A 1 -12.06 28.35 3.92
C GLY A 1 -12.99 29.49 3.48
N PRO A 2 -12.59 30.32 2.50
CA PRO A 2 -13.33 31.52 2.08
C PRO A 2 -14.77 31.25 1.59
N PHE A 3 -15.10 30.01 1.22
CA PHE A 3 -16.45 29.58 0.81
C PHE A 3 -17.33 29.04 1.95
N ALA A 4 -16.80 28.90 3.17
CA ALA A 4 -17.56 28.39 4.32
C ALA A 4 -18.75 29.29 4.72
N LYS A 5 -18.76 30.54 4.24
CA LYS A 5 -19.82 31.53 4.49
C LYS A 5 -21.10 31.28 3.69
N TYR A 6 -21.04 30.45 2.65
CA TYR A 6 -22.16 30.15 1.75
C TYR A 6 -22.87 28.83 2.09
N VAL A 7 -22.39 28.11 3.10
CA VAL A 7 -22.89 26.80 3.50
C VAL A 7 -23.26 26.81 4.97
N SER A 8 -24.31 26.09 5.32
CA SER A 8 -24.78 25.92 6.71
C SER A 8 -23.63 25.49 7.63
N SER A 9 -23.56 26.05 8.83
CA SER A 9 -22.56 25.70 9.84
C SER A 9 -22.47 24.18 10.08
N GLY A 10 -23.61 23.47 10.03
CA GLY A 10 -23.64 22.02 10.17
C GLY A 10 -22.95 21.26 9.02
N THR A 11 -22.99 21.79 7.80
CA THR A 11 -22.28 21.19 6.65
C THR A 11 -20.77 21.42 6.77
N VAL A 12 -20.36 22.59 7.25
CA VAL A 12 -18.94 22.92 7.48
C VAL A 12 -18.34 22.03 8.57
N GLU A 13 -19.07 21.82 9.68
CA GLU A 13 -18.65 20.91 10.75
C GLU A 13 -18.54 19.45 10.26
N LEU A 14 -19.51 18.98 9.48
CA LEU A 14 -19.46 17.64 8.88
C LEU A 14 -18.25 17.46 7.98
N LEU A 15 -18.00 18.40 7.06
CA LEU A 15 -16.85 18.33 6.14
C LEU A 15 -15.52 18.37 6.91
N THR A 16 -15.45 19.18 7.96
CA THR A 16 -14.26 19.28 8.82
C THR A 16 -14.01 17.99 9.59
N SER A 17 -15.07 17.37 10.12
CA SER A 17 -15.01 16.07 10.79
C SER A 17 -14.51 14.96 9.85
N ILE A 18 -15.06 14.89 8.64
CA ILE A 18 -14.65 13.92 7.61
C ILE A 18 -13.20 14.17 7.19
N HIS A 19 -12.78 15.43 7.05
CA HIS A 19 -11.42 15.77 6.65
C HIS A 19 -10.39 15.30 7.68
N TYR A 20 -10.67 15.51 8.97
CA TYR A 20 -9.79 15.05 10.06
C TYR A 20 -9.65 13.53 10.10
N PHE A 21 -10.73 12.81 9.78
CA PHE A 21 -10.70 11.36 9.66
C PHE A 21 -9.88 10.88 8.45
N ASN A 22 -10.07 11.51 7.30
CA ASN A 22 -9.37 11.16 6.06
C ASN A 22 -7.86 11.41 6.15
N GLU A 23 -7.43 12.45 6.85
CA GLU A 23 -6.00 12.74 7.09
C GLU A 23 -5.29 11.54 7.73
N LYS A 24 -5.86 11.00 8.83
CA LYS A 24 -5.28 9.86 9.54
C LYS A 24 -5.18 8.62 8.66
N ILE A 25 -6.22 8.34 7.86
CA ILE A 25 -6.23 7.21 6.92
C ILE A 25 -5.17 7.38 5.84
N LEU A 26 -5.08 8.58 5.24
CA LEU A 26 -4.11 8.87 4.20
C LEU A 26 -2.69 8.63 4.69
N ILE A 27 -2.34 9.15 5.87
CA ILE A 27 -1.01 8.96 6.46
C ILE A 27 -0.73 7.46 6.67
N ALA A 28 -1.70 6.69 7.16
CA ALA A 28 -1.52 5.26 7.38
C ALA A 28 -1.32 4.49 6.07
N VAL A 29 -2.08 4.80 5.01
CA VAL A 29 -1.93 4.18 3.69
C VAL A 29 -0.58 4.54 3.07
N ILE A 30 -0.14 5.80 3.18
CA ILE A 30 1.18 6.23 2.70
C ILE A 30 2.30 5.48 3.44
N ALA A 31 2.23 5.41 4.77
CA ALA A 31 3.22 4.69 5.56
C ALA A 31 3.28 3.20 5.19
N LEU A 32 2.12 2.55 5.00
CA LEU A 32 2.04 1.17 4.55
C LEU A 32 2.67 0.97 3.17
N HIS A 33 2.40 1.89 2.25
CA HIS A 33 2.97 1.85 0.90
C HIS A 33 4.50 1.95 0.93
N LEU A 34 5.03 2.89 1.72
CA LEU A 34 6.48 3.04 1.91
C LEU A 34 7.11 1.81 2.56
N CYS A 35 6.45 1.22 3.56
CA CYS A 35 6.89 -0.05 4.16
C CYS A 35 6.93 -1.18 3.12
N ALA A 36 5.95 -1.27 2.22
CA ALA A 36 5.94 -2.25 1.15
C ALA A 36 7.12 -2.04 0.19
N ILE A 37 7.38 -0.80 -0.24
CA ILE A 37 8.53 -0.47 -1.09
C ILE A 37 9.84 -0.88 -0.41
N PHE A 38 10.01 -0.50 0.86
CA PHE A 38 11.23 -0.81 1.62
C PHE A 38 11.40 -2.31 1.85
N TYR A 39 10.31 -3.03 2.15
CA TYR A 39 10.32 -4.48 2.31
C TYR A 39 10.79 -5.16 1.02
N TYR A 40 10.21 -4.81 -0.14
CA TYR A 40 10.63 -5.39 -1.41
C TYR A 40 12.09 -5.03 -1.74
N GLN A 41 12.50 -3.80 -1.48
CA GLN A 41 13.87 -3.36 -1.71
C GLN A 41 14.90 -4.15 -0.86
N LYS A 42 14.59 -4.40 0.42
CA LYS A 42 15.53 -4.99 1.37
C LYS A 42 15.47 -6.51 1.44
N PHE A 43 14.28 -7.11 1.32
CA PHE A 43 14.10 -8.58 1.38
C PHE A 43 14.17 -9.25 0.01
N LYS A 44 13.65 -8.61 -1.04
CA LYS A 44 13.64 -9.18 -2.39
C LYS A 44 14.81 -8.69 -3.25
N GLY A 45 15.49 -7.63 -2.83
CA GLY A 45 16.60 -7.01 -3.59
C GLY A 45 16.16 -6.36 -4.89
N GLU A 46 14.86 -6.34 -5.19
CA GLU A 46 14.31 -5.74 -6.40
C GLU A 46 14.12 -4.23 -6.18
N ASN A 47 14.70 -3.41 -7.06
CA ASN A 47 14.49 -1.97 -7.05
C ASN A 47 13.13 -1.64 -7.67
N LEU A 48 12.08 -1.49 -6.84
CA LEU A 48 10.74 -1.08 -7.31
C LEU A 48 10.62 0.43 -7.55
N ILE A 49 11.59 1.21 -7.07
CA ILE A 49 11.60 2.67 -7.20
C ILE A 49 11.89 3.10 -8.65
N LYS A 50 12.87 2.46 -9.30
CA LYS A 50 13.21 2.70 -10.71
C LYS A 50 12.03 2.51 -11.67
N PRO A 51 11.30 1.37 -11.67
CA PRO A 51 10.15 1.19 -12.56
C PRO A 51 8.98 2.13 -12.27
N MET A 52 8.82 2.59 -11.02
CA MET A 52 7.80 3.60 -10.71
C MET A 52 8.12 4.98 -11.28
N LEU A 53 9.41 5.33 -11.46
CA LEU A 53 9.85 6.61 -12.00
C LEU A 53 10.05 6.59 -13.51
N LEU A 54 10.60 5.50 -14.04
CA LEU A 54 10.91 5.37 -15.47
C LEU A 54 9.76 4.73 -16.27
N GLY A 55 8.77 4.14 -15.61
CA GLY A 55 7.67 3.41 -16.27
C GLY A 55 8.07 2.00 -16.71
N ASP A 56 9.35 1.77 -16.97
CA ASP A 56 9.89 0.48 -17.40
C ASP A 56 10.62 -0.24 -16.27
N LYS A 57 10.24 -1.50 -16.05
CA LYS A 57 11.00 -2.42 -15.19
C LYS A 57 11.99 -3.17 -16.08
N GLU A 58 13.28 -2.87 -15.94
CA GLU A 58 14.33 -3.71 -16.49
C GLU A 58 14.25 -5.08 -15.81
N ILE A 59 13.83 -6.08 -16.58
CA ILE A 59 13.79 -7.48 -16.18
C ILE A 59 15.13 -8.05 -16.65
N ASP A 60 15.87 -8.72 -15.77
CA ASP A 60 17.07 -9.43 -16.20
C ASP A 60 16.64 -10.57 -17.15
N PRO A 61 17.35 -10.86 -18.26
CA PRO A 61 17.00 -11.96 -19.17
C PRO A 61 16.91 -13.33 -18.47
N SER A 62 17.54 -13.49 -17.29
CA SER A 62 17.37 -14.67 -16.43
C SER A 62 16.02 -14.71 -15.67
N ASP A 63 15.41 -13.55 -15.38
CA ASP A 63 14.05 -13.41 -14.88
C ASP A 63 13.01 -13.46 -16.02
N GLU A 64 13.35 -12.98 -17.23
CA GLU A 64 12.52 -13.18 -18.43
C GLU A 64 12.31 -14.65 -18.73
N ALA A 65 13.35 -15.49 -18.58
CA ALA A 65 13.28 -16.95 -18.69
C ALA A 65 12.27 -17.58 -17.70
N LYS A 66 11.99 -16.88 -16.59
CA LYS A 66 11.00 -17.26 -15.57
C LYS A 66 9.59 -16.81 -15.95
N HIS A 67 9.41 -15.87 -16.87
CA HIS A 67 8.12 -15.30 -17.27
C HIS A 67 7.71 -15.60 -18.72
N LEU A 68 8.43 -16.50 -19.42
CA LEU A 68 7.98 -17.04 -20.72
C LEU A 68 6.56 -17.62 -20.62
N PRO A 69 5.80 -17.70 -21.73
CA PRO A 69 4.45 -18.27 -21.77
C PRO A 69 4.34 -19.72 -21.27
N ALA A 70 5.46 -20.42 -21.09
CA ALA A 70 5.53 -21.71 -20.42
C ALA A 70 5.33 -21.65 -18.88
N ASP A 71 5.39 -20.47 -18.26
CA ASP A 71 5.25 -20.28 -16.80
C ASP A 71 3.81 -19.97 -16.34
N LEU A 72 2.85 -19.85 -17.26
CA LEU A 72 1.41 -19.73 -16.94
C LEU A 72 0.88 -20.95 -16.14
N GLY A 73 1.63 -22.05 -16.09
CA GLY A 73 1.34 -23.26 -15.31
C GLY A 73 2.16 -23.43 -14.03
N ARG A 74 3.09 -22.51 -13.70
CA ARG A 74 3.88 -22.62 -12.47
C ARG A 74 3.02 -22.16 -11.30
N ALA A 75 2.65 -23.11 -10.44
CA ALA A 75 1.91 -22.83 -9.22
C ALA A 75 2.63 -21.71 -8.46
N SER A 76 1.92 -20.59 -8.22
CA SER A 76 2.40 -19.49 -7.40
C SER A 76 3.01 -20.07 -6.13
N LYS A 77 4.19 -19.58 -5.75
CA LYS A 77 4.98 -20.10 -4.62
C LYS A 77 4.33 -19.66 -3.30
N ASP A 78 3.05 -20.03 -3.13
CA ASP A 78 2.17 -19.69 -2.03
C ASP A 78 2.38 -20.69 -0.88
N GLY A 79 3.63 -20.86 -0.45
CA GLY A 79 3.93 -21.72 0.69
C GLY A 79 3.16 -21.25 1.94
N GLY A 80 2.80 -22.19 2.82
CA GLY A 80 2.06 -21.88 4.05
C GLY A 80 2.72 -20.80 4.92
N LEU A 81 4.06 -20.72 4.87
CA LEU A 81 4.83 -19.69 5.56
C LEU A 81 4.61 -18.29 4.96
N GLN A 82 4.54 -18.17 3.64
CA GLN A 82 4.30 -16.90 2.94
C GLN A 82 2.87 -16.41 3.16
N ARG A 83 1.89 -17.33 3.18
CA ARG A 83 0.50 -17.03 3.57
C ARG A 83 0.40 -16.57 5.03
N GLY A 84 1.14 -17.24 5.93
CA GLY A 84 1.19 -16.86 7.34
C GLY A 84 1.78 -15.46 7.56
N LEU A 85 2.91 -15.15 6.91
CA LEU A 85 3.50 -13.81 6.97
C LEU A 85 2.59 -12.75 6.36
N ALA A 86 1.92 -13.04 5.25
CA ALA A 86 0.97 -12.11 4.63
C ALA A 86 -0.22 -11.82 5.55
N LEU A 87 -0.79 -12.84 6.21
CA LEU A 87 -1.89 -12.68 7.17
C LEU A 87 -1.45 -11.91 8.41
N LEU A 88 -0.25 -12.16 8.92
CA LEU A 88 0.31 -11.43 10.06
C LEU A 88 0.50 -9.95 9.71
N LEU A 89 1.08 -9.65 8.54
CA LEU A 89 1.28 -8.30 8.06
C LEU A 89 -0.07 -7.57 7.87
N LEU A 90 -1.04 -8.23 7.25
CA LEU A 90 -2.41 -7.74 7.09
C LEU A 90 -3.06 -7.44 8.45
N GLY A 91 -2.90 -8.35 9.42
CA GLY A 91 -3.42 -8.18 10.77
C GLY A 91 -2.78 -7.01 11.50
N LEU A 92 -1.46 -6.83 11.38
CA LEU A 92 -0.73 -5.69 11.94
C LEU A 92 -1.22 -4.37 11.34
N ILE A 93 -1.37 -4.32 10.03
CA ILE A 93 -1.91 -3.16 9.31
C ILE A 93 -3.33 -2.84 9.81
N ALA A 94 -4.19 -3.85 9.90
CA ALA A 94 -5.57 -3.67 10.36
C ALA A 94 -5.61 -3.15 11.81
N LEU A 95 -4.77 -3.71 12.71
CA LEU A 95 -4.67 -3.25 14.09
C LEU A 95 -4.17 -1.81 14.19
N ILE A 96 -3.17 -1.42 13.39
CA ILE A 96 -2.66 -0.05 13.35
C ILE A 96 -3.75 0.91 12.87
N LEU A 97 -4.47 0.56 11.80
CA LEU A 97 -5.59 1.37 11.31
C LEU A 97 -6.70 1.52 12.36
N ILE A 98 -7.09 0.42 13.02
CA ILE A 98 -8.11 0.44 14.08
C ILE A 98 -7.64 1.29 15.26
N TYR A 99 -6.37 1.17 15.66
CA TYR A 99 -5.78 1.99 16.73
C TYR A 99 -5.81 3.48 16.39
N PHE A 100 -5.42 3.85 15.17
CA PHE A 100 -5.42 5.25 14.70
C PHE A 100 -6.81 5.83 14.48
N ILE A 101 -7.79 5.01 14.12
CA ILE A 101 -9.20 5.42 13.98
C ILE A 101 -9.83 5.63 15.36
N LYS A 102 -9.47 4.78 16.34
CA LYS A 102 -10.04 4.82 17.69
C LYS A 102 -9.38 5.85 18.60
N ARG A 103 -8.17 6.31 18.28
CA ARG A 103 -7.43 7.36 19.01
C ARG A 103 -7.58 8.72 18.34
#